data_AF-A0AAW2XW15-F1
#
_entry.id   AF-A0AAW2XW15-F1
#
_cell.length_a   1.000
_cell.length_b   1.000
_cell.length_c   1.000
_cell.angle_alpha   90.00
_cell.angle_beta   90.00
_cell.angle_gamma   90.00
#
_symmetry.space_group_name_H-M   'P 1'
#
loop_
_entity.id
_entity.type
_entity.pdbx_description
1 polymer ?
#
loop_
_entity_poly.entity_id
_entity_poly.type
_entity_poly.pdbx_seq_one_letter_code
_entity_poly.pdbx_strand_id
1 'polypeptide(L)'
;MIKLGLKSRSRRVVQDTSVAVEKSKLCMGKHSRDVDEDSGYCCWESLPSELLREVLLKVEESESKWPARKHVVACAGVCKSWREVMKEVVKTPEVSGKITFPISVKQPGPRESLLQCFIKRNRSTQTYYLFVSLSQALADDGKFLLAARKCRRTTCTDYIISLHGDDMSKGSDTYIGKLRSNFLGTKFIVYDALPPHSGAQMEKSRSTCMVGSKQISPKVPAGNYPVAHISYELNVLGARGPRRMHCVMDAIQASAIEPGGVAPTQTYFPITSADSSPTLPFFRTKSNYLDKSFSGPLCNQGGSSLVLRNKSPRWHEQLQCWCLNFHGRVTVASVKNFQLVASPENGVAGPEHDKVILQFGKVGKDVFTMDYRYPISAFQAFAICLSSFDTKIACE
;
A
#
# COMPACT_ATOMS: atom_id res chain seq x y z
N MET A 1 48.80 -26.62 1.99
CA MET A 1 49.98 -25.77 1.73
C MET A 1 49.78 -25.11 0.37
N ILE A 2 49.90 -23.78 0.34
CA ILE A 2 50.13 -22.90 -0.82
C ILE A 2 48.95 -22.66 -1.80
N LYS A 3 48.37 -21.46 -1.59
CA LYS A 3 47.61 -20.62 -2.52
C LYS A 3 48.45 -20.24 -3.74
N LEU A 4 47.83 -20.16 -4.91
CA LEU A 4 48.26 -19.25 -5.98
C LEU A 4 47.11 -18.32 -6.32
N GLY A 5 47.28 -17.05 -5.94
CA GLY A 5 46.42 -15.96 -6.33
C GLY A 5 47.00 -15.25 -7.55
N LEU A 6 46.11 -14.76 -8.42
CA LEU A 6 46.46 -13.78 -9.45
C LEU A 6 45.60 -12.54 -9.22
N LYS A 7 46.25 -11.50 -8.68
CA LYS A 7 45.83 -10.11 -8.73
C LYS A 7 46.05 -9.61 -10.16
N SER A 8 45.10 -8.89 -10.72
CA SER A 8 45.38 -7.95 -11.81
C SER A 8 44.79 -6.58 -11.47
N ARG A 9 45.65 -5.56 -11.51
CA ARG A 9 45.36 -4.15 -11.26
C ARG A 9 45.69 -3.36 -12.53
N SER A 10 44.84 -2.38 -12.82
CA SER A 10 45.12 -1.09 -13.47
C SER A 10 45.32 -1.06 -14.99
N ARG A 11 44.47 -0.29 -15.70
CA ARG A 11 44.73 1.11 -16.09
C ARG A 11 43.50 1.72 -16.78
N ARG A 12 43.14 2.94 -16.38
CA ARG A 12 42.26 3.84 -17.14
C ARG A 12 42.99 4.26 -18.41
N VAL A 13 42.32 4.21 -19.55
CA VAL A 13 42.74 4.89 -20.79
C VAL A 13 41.72 5.97 -21.06
N VAL A 14 42.21 7.21 -21.00
CA VAL A 14 41.55 8.44 -21.47
C VAL A 14 41.75 8.49 -22.98
N GLN A 15 40.70 8.77 -23.73
CA GLN A 15 40.80 9.12 -25.15
C GLN A 15 40.30 10.56 -25.30
N ASP A 16 41.28 11.46 -25.43
CA ASP A 16 41.10 12.86 -25.77
C ASP A 16 40.78 12.99 -27.27
N THR A 17 39.77 13.79 -27.60
CA THR A 17 39.64 14.40 -28.93
C THR A 17 39.54 15.90 -28.74
N SER A 18 40.67 16.56 -28.96
CA SER A 18 40.85 18.01 -28.98
C SER A 18 40.63 18.56 -30.38
N VAL A 19 39.79 19.58 -30.52
CA VAL A 19 39.90 20.57 -31.61
C VAL A 19 40.00 21.95 -30.97
N ALA A 20 41.12 22.62 -31.27
CA ALA A 20 41.53 23.89 -30.70
C ALA A 20 40.72 25.06 -31.29
N VAL A 21 40.44 26.06 -30.44
CA VAL A 21 40.00 27.40 -30.86
C VAL A 21 41.18 28.35 -30.72
N GLU A 22 41.62 28.89 -31.85
CA GLU A 22 42.67 29.89 -31.96
C GLU A 22 42.09 31.30 -31.69
N LYS A 23 42.82 32.10 -30.91
CA LYS A 23 42.51 33.51 -30.63
C LYS A 23 43.37 34.42 -31.50
N SER A 24 42.76 35.40 -32.17
CA SER A 24 43.42 36.67 -32.51
C SER A 24 42.45 37.84 -32.63
N LYS A 25 42.65 38.85 -31.75
CA LYS A 25 42.65 40.34 -31.90
C LYS A 25 42.00 40.92 -33.18
N LEU A 26 41.30 42.05 -33.22
CA LEU A 26 41.34 43.34 -32.50
C LEU A 26 40.13 44.18 -33.00
N CYS A 27 39.60 45.11 -32.21
CA CYS A 27 39.42 46.55 -32.55
C CYS A 27 38.40 47.25 -31.64
N MET A 28 38.87 48.35 -31.05
CA MET A 28 38.11 49.38 -30.34
C MET A 28 37.21 50.16 -31.32
N GLY A 29 35.98 50.50 -30.92
CA GLY A 29 35.15 51.44 -31.70
C GLY A 29 33.80 51.73 -31.04
N LYS A 30 33.53 53.02 -30.84
CA LYS A 30 32.42 53.65 -30.12
C LYS A 30 30.99 53.38 -30.64
N HIS A 31 30.07 53.30 -29.67
CA HIS A 31 28.69 53.85 -29.62
C HIS A 31 27.69 53.69 -30.80
N SER A 32 26.53 53.17 -30.37
CA SER A 32 25.15 53.54 -30.72
C SER A 32 24.41 52.72 -31.77
N ARG A 33 23.19 52.35 -31.33
CA ARG A 33 21.96 51.98 -32.05
C ARG A 33 21.70 50.51 -32.37
N ASP A 34 20.77 49.97 -31.57
CA ASP A 34 19.63 49.12 -31.90
C ASP A 34 19.86 47.92 -32.82
N VAL A 35 19.92 46.71 -32.24
CA VAL A 35 19.29 45.50 -32.79
C VAL A 35 18.89 44.59 -31.62
N ASP A 36 17.60 44.21 -31.57
CA ASP A 36 17.02 43.18 -30.72
C ASP A 36 17.76 41.83 -30.84
N GLU A 37 18.15 41.22 -29.72
CA GLU A 37 18.44 39.78 -29.66
C GLU A 37 17.87 39.18 -28.36
N ASP A 38 16.63 38.69 -28.49
CA ASP A 38 15.96 37.77 -27.57
C ASP A 38 16.73 36.45 -27.54
N SER A 39 17.66 36.32 -26.59
CA SER A 39 18.39 35.07 -26.32
C SER A 39 17.49 34.13 -25.50
N GLY A 40 16.52 33.54 -26.21
CA GLY A 40 15.57 32.55 -25.69
C GLY A 40 16.24 31.26 -25.21
N TYR A 41 16.75 31.28 -23.99
CA TYR A 41 16.88 30.06 -23.20
C TYR A 41 15.48 29.71 -22.68
N CYS A 42 14.77 28.82 -23.39
CA CYS A 42 13.59 28.16 -22.83
C CYS A 42 14.02 27.27 -21.67
N CYS A 43 14.18 27.85 -20.48
CA CYS A 43 14.41 27.08 -19.28
C CYS A 43 13.09 26.40 -18.91
N TRP A 44 13.10 25.09 -18.67
CA TRP A 44 11.95 24.37 -18.13
C TRP A 44 11.44 24.94 -16.79
N GLU A 45 12.23 25.82 -16.16
CA GLU A 45 11.89 26.59 -14.98
C GLU A 45 10.95 27.79 -15.25
N SER A 46 10.91 28.32 -16.49
CA SER A 46 10.03 29.43 -16.88
C SER A 46 8.73 28.97 -17.55
N LEU A 47 8.49 27.66 -17.62
CA LEU A 47 7.25 27.12 -18.18
C LEU A 47 6.05 27.53 -17.31
N PRO A 48 4.98 28.11 -17.89
CA PRO A 48 3.74 28.37 -17.18
C PRO A 48 3.22 27.13 -16.44
N SER A 49 2.70 27.32 -15.24
CA SER A 49 2.23 26.24 -14.35
C SER A 49 1.20 25.32 -15.02
N GLU A 50 0.38 25.88 -15.89
CA GLU A 50 -0.68 25.19 -16.61
C GLU A 50 -0.09 24.21 -17.63
N LEU A 51 0.90 24.67 -18.41
CA LEU A 51 1.60 23.84 -19.40
C LEU A 51 2.44 22.76 -18.70
N LEU A 52 3.11 23.10 -17.60
CA LEU A 52 3.83 22.12 -16.80
C LEU A 52 2.88 21.01 -16.32
N ARG A 53 1.71 21.40 -15.80
CA ARG A 53 0.69 20.44 -15.34
C ARG A 53 0.21 19.53 -16.46
N GLU A 54 -0.06 20.05 -17.65
CA GLU A 54 -0.46 19.25 -18.81
C GLU A 54 0.61 18.24 -19.24
N VAL A 55 1.88 18.67 -19.26
CA VAL A 55 3.00 17.77 -19.58
C VAL A 55 3.08 16.65 -18.55
N LEU A 56 3.03 16.98 -17.25
CA LEU A 56 3.11 15.99 -16.18
C LEU A 56 1.89 15.04 -16.14
N LEU A 57 0.70 15.53 -16.49
CA LEU A 57 -0.49 14.69 -16.67
C LEU A 57 -0.29 13.67 -17.78
N LYS A 58 0.25 14.08 -18.94
CA LYS A 58 0.55 13.16 -20.04
C LYS A 58 1.60 12.11 -19.63
N VAL A 59 2.61 12.50 -18.85
CA VAL A 59 3.59 11.55 -18.28
C VAL A 59 2.89 10.54 -17.38
N GLU A 60 2.02 10.99 -16.47
CA GLU A 60 1.24 10.12 -15.56
C GLU A 60 0.33 9.13 -16.31
N GLU A 61 -0.32 9.58 -17.39
CA GLU A 61 -1.16 8.74 -18.25
C GLU A 61 -0.36 7.71 -19.03
N SER A 62 0.84 8.07 -19.49
CA SER A 62 1.73 7.19 -20.27
C SER A 62 2.32 6.05 -19.43
N GLU A 63 2.55 6.27 -18.13
CA GLU A 63 3.15 5.29 -17.21
C GLU A 63 2.11 4.69 -16.25
N SER A 64 1.15 3.91 -16.75
CA SER A 64 0.11 3.29 -15.90
C SER A 64 0.55 2.04 -15.10
N LYS A 65 1.75 1.50 -15.38
CA LYS A 65 2.24 0.22 -14.81
C LYS A 65 3.45 0.43 -13.88
N TRP A 66 3.37 -0.11 -12.66
CA TRP A 66 4.51 -0.25 -11.73
C TRP A 66 5.30 -1.52 -12.08
N PRO A 67 6.64 -1.58 -11.90
CA PRO A 67 7.54 -0.56 -11.33
C PRO A 67 8.05 0.48 -12.35
N ALA A 68 7.53 0.45 -13.58
CA ALA A 68 7.99 1.28 -14.68
C ALA A 68 7.58 2.77 -14.59
N ARG A 69 7.23 3.30 -13.41
CA ARG A 69 6.86 4.72 -13.20
C ARG A 69 8.07 5.64 -13.01
N LYS A 70 9.15 5.35 -13.74
CA LYS A 70 10.45 6.01 -13.54
C LYS A 70 10.38 7.47 -13.98
N HIS A 71 9.61 7.77 -15.03
CA HIS A 71 9.45 9.14 -15.52
C HIS A 71 8.63 9.97 -14.54
N VAL A 72 7.59 9.40 -13.93
CA VAL A 72 6.82 10.08 -12.87
C VAL A 72 7.73 10.48 -11.69
N VAL A 73 8.55 9.55 -11.20
CA VAL A 73 9.49 9.82 -10.09
C VAL A 73 10.59 10.79 -10.51
N ALA A 74 11.12 10.66 -11.73
CA ALA A 74 12.14 11.57 -12.25
C ALA A 74 11.62 13.00 -12.36
N CYS A 75 10.40 13.21 -12.88
CA CYS A 75 9.74 14.50 -12.94
C CYS A 75 9.56 15.13 -11.55
N ALA A 76 9.12 14.35 -10.56
CA ALA A 76 9.03 14.82 -9.16
C ALA A 76 10.40 15.15 -8.53
N GLY A 77 11.49 14.65 -9.12
CA GLY A 77 12.87 14.88 -8.70
C GLY A 77 13.51 16.14 -9.26
N VAL A 78 12.95 16.76 -10.32
CA VAL A 78 13.56 17.89 -11.04
C VAL A 78 13.75 19.12 -10.14
N CYS A 79 12.66 19.67 -9.61
CA CYS A 79 12.69 20.83 -8.72
C CYS A 79 11.46 20.84 -7.80
N LYS A 80 11.40 21.79 -6.85
CA LYS A 80 10.26 21.91 -5.93
C LYS A 80 8.94 22.13 -6.66
N SER A 81 8.91 23.01 -7.67
CA SER A 81 7.70 23.31 -8.45
C SER A 81 7.15 22.05 -9.13
N TRP A 82 7.99 21.32 -9.87
CA TRP A 82 7.60 20.07 -10.52
C TRP A 82 7.13 19.01 -9.52
N ARG A 83 7.75 18.94 -8.35
CA ARG A 83 7.34 18.01 -7.29
C ARG A 83 5.95 18.32 -6.77
N GLU A 84 5.63 19.58 -6.50
CA GLU A 84 4.30 19.95 -6.01
C GLU A 84 3.23 19.70 -7.08
N VAL A 85 3.47 20.09 -8.34
CA VAL A 85 2.56 19.77 -9.45
C VAL A 85 2.41 18.25 -9.61
N MET A 86 3.48 17.47 -9.49
CA MET A 86 3.40 16.02 -9.62
C MET A 86 2.63 15.37 -8.46
N LYS A 87 2.74 15.87 -7.22
CA LYS A 87 1.90 15.41 -6.10
C LYS A 87 0.42 15.72 -6.36
N GLU A 88 0.11 16.82 -7.04
CA GLU A 88 -1.25 17.13 -7.43
C GLU A 88 -1.75 16.24 -8.56
N VAL A 89 -0.89 15.90 -9.52
CA VAL A 89 -1.21 15.04 -10.66
C VAL A 89 -1.42 13.60 -10.22
N VAL A 90 -0.52 13.07 -9.38
CA VAL A 90 -0.60 11.69 -8.87
C VAL A 90 -1.57 11.62 -7.71
N LYS A 91 -2.83 11.33 -8.02
CA LYS A 91 -3.89 11.19 -7.03
C LYS A 91 -3.77 9.89 -6.22
N THR A 92 -4.32 9.92 -5.00
CA THR A 92 -4.43 8.73 -4.14
C THR A 92 -5.36 7.67 -4.76
N PRO A 93 -5.33 6.40 -4.32
CA PRO A 93 -6.26 5.38 -4.79
C PRO A 93 -7.73 5.71 -4.51
N GLU A 94 -8.00 6.48 -3.46
CA GLU A 94 -9.34 6.99 -3.14
C GLU A 94 -9.95 7.82 -4.27
N VAL A 95 -9.13 8.66 -4.93
CA VAL A 95 -9.58 9.55 -6.00
C VAL A 95 -9.35 8.93 -7.38
N SER A 96 -8.20 8.31 -7.60
CA SER A 96 -7.83 7.76 -8.92
C SER A 96 -8.40 6.38 -9.20
N GLY A 97 -8.74 5.60 -8.17
CA GLY A 97 -8.99 4.16 -8.32
C GLY A 97 -7.77 3.38 -8.82
N LYS A 98 -6.56 3.93 -8.74
CA LYS A 98 -5.31 3.30 -9.22
C LYS A 98 -4.35 3.10 -8.04
N ILE A 99 -3.72 1.92 -7.99
CA ILE A 99 -2.60 1.67 -7.09
C ILE A 99 -1.33 2.00 -7.85
N THR A 100 -0.75 3.17 -7.61
CA THR A 100 0.37 3.72 -8.39
C THR A 100 1.72 3.34 -7.80
N PHE A 101 1.88 3.52 -6.48
CA PHE A 101 3.11 3.28 -5.74
C PHE A 101 2.96 2.18 -4.69
N PRO A 102 4.06 1.61 -4.15
CA PRO A 102 3.99 0.66 -3.04
C PRO A 102 3.19 1.18 -1.85
N ILE A 103 3.28 2.47 -1.52
CA ILE A 103 2.55 3.05 -0.39
C ILE A 103 1.03 3.05 -0.60
N SER A 104 0.58 3.07 -1.86
CA SER A 104 -0.84 3.03 -2.22
C SER A 104 -1.54 1.76 -1.73
N VAL A 105 -0.83 0.66 -1.45
CA VAL A 105 -1.45 -0.55 -0.87
C VAL A 105 -1.93 -0.36 0.57
N LYS A 106 -1.45 0.68 1.25
CA LYS A 106 -1.84 1.10 2.61
C LYS A 106 -2.83 2.25 2.62
N GLN A 107 -3.15 2.81 1.45
CA GLN A 107 -4.10 3.90 1.31
C GLN A 107 -5.52 3.35 1.06
N PRO A 108 -6.57 4.06 1.50
CA PRO A 108 -7.96 3.66 1.24
C PRO A 108 -8.25 3.51 -0.26
N GLY A 109 -9.13 2.57 -0.60
CA GLY A 109 -9.65 2.42 -1.96
C GLY A 109 -10.61 3.56 -2.37
N PRO A 110 -11.14 3.52 -3.61
CA PRO A 110 -12.13 4.50 -4.08
C PRO A 110 -13.46 4.39 -3.32
N ARG A 111 -14.25 5.47 -3.28
CA ARG A 111 -15.55 5.50 -2.56
C ARG A 111 -16.68 4.84 -3.35
N GLU A 112 -16.80 5.20 -4.62
CA GLU A 112 -17.96 4.83 -5.44
C GLU A 112 -17.84 3.45 -6.08
N SER A 113 -16.62 3.00 -6.34
CA SER A 113 -16.36 1.74 -7.04
C SER A 113 -15.56 0.76 -6.18
N LEU A 114 -15.65 -0.52 -6.51
CA LEU A 114 -14.79 -1.55 -5.94
C LEU A 114 -13.52 -1.67 -6.79
N LEU A 115 -12.36 -1.55 -6.15
CA LEU A 115 -11.09 -1.91 -6.74
C LEU A 115 -11.01 -3.43 -6.88
N GLN A 116 -11.00 -3.92 -8.11
CA GLN A 116 -11.06 -5.34 -8.41
C GLN A 116 -9.69 -6.01 -8.30
N CYS A 117 -9.53 -6.93 -7.35
CA CYS A 117 -8.30 -7.69 -7.16
C CYS A 117 -8.58 -9.19 -7.18
N PHE A 118 -7.52 -9.99 -7.22
CA PHE A 118 -7.60 -11.43 -7.05
C PHE A 118 -6.40 -11.97 -6.27
N ILE A 119 -6.60 -13.11 -5.63
CA ILE A 119 -5.62 -13.82 -4.83
C ILE A 119 -5.32 -15.15 -5.51
N LYS A 120 -4.06 -15.36 -5.89
CA LYS A 120 -3.53 -16.65 -6.34
C LYS A 120 -2.83 -17.33 -5.16
N ARG A 121 -3.24 -18.55 -4.82
CA ARG A 121 -2.66 -19.34 -3.71
C ARG A 121 -1.71 -20.40 -4.25
N ASN A 122 -0.49 -20.41 -3.74
CA ASN A 122 0.42 -21.54 -3.87
C ASN A 122 0.33 -22.44 -2.63
N ARG A 123 -0.22 -23.65 -2.79
CA ARG A 123 -0.39 -24.60 -1.69
C ARG A 123 0.92 -25.24 -1.22
N SER A 124 1.89 -25.44 -2.10
CA SER A 124 3.15 -26.12 -1.74
C SER A 124 3.98 -25.25 -0.80
N THR A 125 4.08 -23.96 -1.11
CA THR A 125 4.82 -22.98 -0.30
C THR A 125 3.95 -22.28 0.75
N GLN A 126 2.66 -22.59 0.81
CA GLN A 126 1.67 -21.89 1.65
C GLN A 126 1.72 -20.36 1.48
N THR A 127 1.93 -19.91 0.24
CA THR A 127 2.09 -18.50 -0.13
C THR A 127 0.87 -18.02 -0.89
N TYR A 128 0.49 -16.77 -0.70
CA TYR A 128 -0.68 -16.12 -1.26
C TYR A 128 -0.22 -14.85 -1.94
N TYR A 129 -0.63 -14.62 -3.18
CA TYR A 129 -0.21 -13.48 -3.98
C TYR A 129 -1.45 -12.67 -4.34
N LEU A 130 -1.43 -11.38 -4.00
CA LEU A 130 -2.46 -10.42 -4.33
C LEU A 130 -2.09 -9.68 -5.61
N PHE A 131 -3.06 -9.57 -6.51
CA PHE A 131 -2.94 -8.82 -7.76
C PHE A 131 -4.15 -7.91 -7.94
N VAL A 132 -3.94 -6.71 -8.49
CA VAL A 132 -5.04 -5.88 -9.02
C VAL A 132 -5.31 -6.25 -10.47
N SER A 133 -6.59 -6.32 -10.85
CA SER A 133 -7.00 -6.63 -12.23
C SER A 133 -6.81 -5.38 -13.09
N LEU A 134 -6.18 -5.49 -14.27
CA LEU A 134 -6.03 -4.37 -15.21
C LEU A 134 -7.10 -4.41 -16.32
N SER A 135 -7.77 -5.55 -16.47
CA SER A 135 -8.92 -5.75 -17.33
C SER A 135 -10.10 -6.36 -16.55
N GLN A 136 -11.32 -6.17 -17.07
CA GLN A 136 -12.53 -6.83 -16.57
C GLN A 136 -12.48 -8.36 -16.77
N ALA A 137 -11.57 -8.85 -17.62
CA ALA A 137 -11.41 -10.28 -17.90
C ALA A 137 -10.60 -10.99 -16.81
N LEU A 138 -11.13 -12.09 -16.29
CA LEU A 138 -10.47 -12.95 -15.28
C LEU A 138 -9.19 -13.66 -15.78
N ALA A 139 -8.90 -13.59 -17.09
CA ALA A 139 -7.71 -14.19 -17.71
C ALA A 139 -6.48 -13.26 -17.69
N ASP A 140 -6.61 -12.04 -17.17
CA ASP A 140 -5.48 -11.11 -17.02
C ASP A 140 -4.53 -11.59 -15.92
N ASP A 141 -3.22 -11.54 -16.19
CA ASP A 141 -2.19 -11.84 -15.20
C ASP A 141 -2.15 -10.82 -14.06
N GLY A 142 -2.77 -9.65 -14.28
CA GLY A 142 -2.93 -8.58 -13.30
C GLY A 142 -1.61 -7.96 -12.88
N LYS A 143 -1.69 -6.94 -12.03
CA LYS A 143 -0.50 -6.31 -11.43
C LYS A 143 -0.32 -6.82 -10.00
N PHE A 144 0.84 -7.41 -9.73
CA PHE A 144 1.22 -7.87 -8.39
C PHE A 144 1.28 -6.70 -7.39
N LEU A 145 0.76 -6.93 -6.19
CA LEU A 145 0.69 -5.94 -5.09
C LEU A 145 1.41 -6.40 -3.82
N LEU A 146 1.02 -7.57 -3.31
CA LEU A 146 1.45 -8.07 -2.01
C LEU A 146 1.59 -9.58 -2.08
N ALA A 147 2.51 -10.12 -1.30
CA ALA A 147 2.58 -11.54 -1.04
C ALA A 147 2.48 -11.81 0.45
N ALA A 148 1.88 -12.94 0.81
CA ALA A 148 1.78 -13.39 2.18
C ALA A 148 2.16 -14.85 2.32
N ARG A 149 2.96 -15.19 3.33
CA ARG A 149 3.33 -16.59 3.62
C ARG A 149 2.78 -17.02 4.98
N LYS A 150 2.07 -18.15 4.99
CA LYS A 150 1.56 -18.78 6.22
C LYS A 150 2.70 -19.50 6.96
N CYS A 151 2.92 -19.12 8.20
CA CYS A 151 3.90 -19.66 9.12
C CYS A 151 3.19 -20.23 10.34
N ARG A 152 3.06 -21.55 10.43
CA ARG A 152 2.46 -22.22 11.59
C ARG A 152 3.44 -22.20 12.77
N ARG A 153 2.97 -21.78 13.94
CA ARG A 153 3.66 -21.91 15.22
C ARG A 153 2.89 -22.88 16.12
N THR A 154 3.48 -23.26 17.25
CA THR A 154 2.85 -24.17 18.23
C THR A 154 1.53 -23.63 18.77
N THR A 155 1.46 -22.33 19.08
CA THR A 155 0.31 -21.69 19.72
C THR A 155 -0.54 -20.81 18.80
N CYS A 156 -0.03 -20.46 17.61
CA CYS A 156 -0.69 -19.55 16.68
C CYS A 156 -0.27 -19.79 15.23
N THR A 157 -0.98 -19.20 14.29
CA THR A 157 -0.54 -19.07 12.90
C THR A 157 -0.20 -17.61 12.64
N ASP A 158 1.00 -17.34 12.13
CA ASP A 158 1.35 -16.01 11.59
C ASP A 158 1.24 -16.07 10.06
N TYR A 159 0.70 -15.04 9.41
CA TYR A 159 0.88 -14.76 8.00
C TYR A 159 1.76 -13.52 7.87
N ILE A 160 2.94 -13.67 7.31
CA ILE A 160 3.86 -12.54 7.06
C ILE A 160 3.50 -11.93 5.72
N ILE A 161 3.25 -10.62 5.68
CA ILE A 161 2.84 -9.89 4.48
C ILE A 161 4.01 -8.99 4.05
N SER A 162 4.36 -9.07 2.76
CA SER A 162 5.50 -8.38 2.15
C SER A 162 5.11 -7.76 0.82
N LEU A 163 5.82 -6.69 0.44
CA LEU A 163 5.75 -6.07 -0.89
C LEU A 163 6.37 -6.93 -1.99
N HIS A 164 7.24 -7.89 -1.64
CA HIS A 164 7.90 -8.78 -2.59
C HIS A 164 7.63 -10.26 -2.26
N GLY A 165 7.42 -11.07 -3.30
CA GLY A 165 7.12 -12.49 -3.18
C GLY A 165 8.28 -13.35 -2.69
N ASP A 166 9.51 -12.91 -2.97
CA ASP A 166 10.73 -13.71 -2.75
C ASP A 166 11.29 -13.54 -1.34
N ASP A 167 11.06 -12.38 -0.70
CA ASP A 167 11.51 -12.08 0.65
C ASP A 167 10.33 -11.97 1.63
N MET A 168 10.23 -12.98 2.49
CA MET A 168 9.19 -13.13 3.51
C MET A 168 9.75 -12.98 4.94
N SER A 169 10.94 -12.41 5.08
CA SER A 169 11.58 -12.22 6.39
C SER A 169 11.02 -10.98 7.10
N LYS A 170 10.83 -11.08 8.43
CA LYS A 170 10.32 -9.95 9.24
C LYS A 170 11.29 -8.77 9.35
N GLY A 171 12.58 -9.00 9.09
CA GLY A 171 13.63 -7.99 9.10
C GLY A 171 13.95 -7.40 7.73
N SER A 172 13.20 -7.82 6.69
CA SER A 172 13.31 -7.23 5.36
C SER A 172 12.73 -5.83 5.34
N ASP A 173 13.32 -4.98 4.51
CA ASP A 173 12.80 -3.64 4.24
C ASP A 173 11.50 -3.70 3.41
N THR A 174 11.13 -4.89 2.91
CA THR A 174 9.91 -5.16 2.15
C THR A 174 8.74 -5.65 3.01
N TYR A 175 8.99 -5.94 4.30
CA TYR A 175 7.97 -6.36 5.25
C TYR A 175 6.99 -5.21 5.54
N ILE A 176 5.70 -5.50 5.39
CA ILE A 176 4.65 -4.46 5.50
C ILE A 176 3.68 -4.70 6.66
N GLY A 177 3.66 -5.92 7.21
CA GLY A 177 2.77 -6.28 8.31
C GLY A 177 2.55 -7.78 8.46
N LYS A 178 1.68 -8.16 9.38
CA LYS A 178 1.44 -9.56 9.76
C LYS A 178 0.01 -9.77 10.24
N LEU A 179 -0.62 -10.87 9.82
CA LEU A 179 -1.84 -11.37 10.43
C LEU A 179 -1.50 -12.49 11.42
N ARG A 180 -2.03 -12.46 12.63
CA ARG A 180 -1.83 -13.51 13.63
C ARG A 180 -3.17 -14.12 14.04
N SER A 181 -3.28 -15.44 13.98
CA SER A 181 -4.43 -16.18 14.51
C SER A 181 -4.23 -16.51 15.99
N ASN A 182 -5.34 -16.73 16.70
CA ASN A 182 -5.31 -17.52 17.93
C ASN A 182 -5.12 -19.02 17.62
N PHE A 183 -4.97 -19.83 18.67
CA PHE A 183 -4.78 -21.28 18.53
C PHE A 183 -5.90 -21.96 17.74
N LEU A 184 -7.15 -21.58 18.03
CA LEU A 184 -8.37 -22.13 17.45
C LEU A 184 -8.67 -21.64 16.02
N GLY A 185 -8.01 -20.58 15.54
CA GLY A 185 -8.30 -19.98 14.23
C GLY A 185 -9.66 -19.24 14.17
N THR A 186 -10.14 -18.76 15.31
CA THR A 186 -11.43 -18.05 15.43
C THR A 186 -11.26 -16.55 15.65
N LYS A 187 -10.09 -16.11 16.13
CA LYS A 187 -9.75 -14.71 16.35
C LYS A 187 -8.43 -14.41 15.68
N PHE A 188 -8.35 -13.26 15.03
CA PHE A 188 -7.14 -12.80 14.35
C PHE A 188 -6.87 -11.33 14.67
N ILE A 189 -5.59 -10.97 14.65
CA ILE A 189 -5.11 -9.60 14.83
C ILE A 189 -4.26 -9.24 13.61
N VAL A 190 -4.57 -8.10 13.00
CA VAL A 190 -3.77 -7.53 11.91
C VAL A 190 -2.79 -6.53 12.51
N TYR A 191 -1.50 -6.72 12.22
CA TYR A 191 -0.42 -5.85 12.63
C TYR A 191 0.15 -5.11 11.44
N ASP A 192 0.25 -3.80 11.55
CA ASP A 192 1.02 -2.94 10.65
C ASP A 192 2.47 -2.84 11.12
N ALA A 193 3.40 -2.76 10.17
CA ALA A 193 4.81 -2.47 10.40
C ALA A 193 5.02 -1.01 10.86
N LEU A 194 4.12 -0.11 10.47
CA LEU A 194 4.18 1.32 10.75
C LEU A 194 3.05 1.79 11.66
N PRO A 195 3.27 2.84 12.47
CA PRO A 195 2.22 3.39 13.31
C PRO A 195 1.11 4.01 12.43
N PRO A 196 -0.16 3.61 12.61
CA PRO A 196 -1.28 4.15 11.82
C PRO A 196 -1.61 5.61 12.14
N HIS A 197 -1.29 6.08 13.35
CA HIS A 197 -1.48 7.45 13.80
C HIS A 197 -0.41 7.85 14.82
N SER A 198 -0.25 9.16 15.05
CA SER A 198 0.69 9.69 16.04
C SER A 198 0.27 9.27 17.44
N GLY A 199 1.11 8.51 18.15
CA GLY A 199 0.80 7.95 19.48
C GLY A 199 0.34 6.49 19.51
N ALA A 200 0.26 5.82 18.35
CA ALA A 200 -0.10 4.40 18.29
C ALA A 200 0.84 3.54 19.15
N GLN A 201 0.25 2.69 20.00
CA GLN A 201 1.01 1.82 20.90
C GLN A 201 1.46 0.56 20.16
N MET A 202 2.76 0.28 20.22
CA MET A 202 3.32 -0.98 19.70
C MET A 202 3.03 -2.11 20.67
N GLU A 203 2.50 -3.24 20.17
CA GLU A 203 2.35 -4.42 21.00
C GLU A 203 3.72 -5.05 21.27
N LYS A 204 4.14 -5.03 22.54
CA LYS A 204 5.39 -5.65 23.00
C LYS A 204 5.24 -7.17 23.03
N SER A 205 5.48 -7.83 21.90
CA SER A 205 5.49 -9.30 21.86
C SER A 205 6.84 -9.85 22.32
N ARG A 206 6.86 -10.69 23.36
CA ARG A 206 8.07 -11.44 23.78
C ARG A 206 8.63 -12.38 22.68
N SER A 207 7.88 -12.59 21.60
CA SER A 207 8.24 -13.46 20.47
C SER A 207 9.06 -12.79 19.35
N THR A 208 9.39 -11.50 19.48
CA THR A 208 10.25 -10.75 18.53
C THR A 208 11.69 -10.52 19.03
N CYS A 209 12.08 -11.09 20.16
CA CYS A 209 13.50 -11.13 20.52
C CYS A 209 14.16 -12.24 19.70
N MET A 210 14.80 -11.89 18.58
CA MET A 210 15.71 -12.81 17.93
C MET A 210 17.02 -12.82 18.71
N VAL A 211 17.25 -13.99 19.30
CA VAL A 211 18.53 -14.66 19.51
C VAL A 211 19.61 -14.16 18.53
N GLY A 212 20.77 -13.83 19.08
CA GLY A 212 21.79 -13.00 18.47
C GLY A 212 22.29 -13.44 17.10
N SER A 213 22.24 -12.51 16.16
CA SER A 213 23.31 -12.36 15.17
C SER A 213 24.19 -11.19 15.62
N LYS A 214 25.50 -11.41 15.72
CA LYS A 214 26.52 -10.37 15.95
C LYS A 214 26.57 -9.41 14.75
N GLN A 215 25.54 -8.58 14.57
CA GLN A 215 25.53 -7.49 13.59
C GLN A 215 25.10 -6.22 14.31
N ILE A 216 26.06 -5.31 14.46
CA ILE A 216 25.95 -4.03 15.16
C ILE A 216 25.32 -3.01 14.20
N SER A 217 24.10 -3.26 13.72
CA SER A 217 23.28 -2.24 13.08
C SER A 217 22.01 -2.03 13.90
N PRO A 218 21.68 -0.81 14.33
CA PRO A 218 20.46 -0.54 15.08
C PRO A 218 19.28 -0.51 14.10
N LYS A 219 18.91 -1.66 13.51
CA LYS A 219 17.62 -1.77 12.82
C LYS A 219 16.55 -1.86 13.90
N VAL A 220 15.85 -0.73 14.14
CA VAL A 220 14.64 -0.71 14.97
C VAL A 220 13.68 -1.75 14.40
N PRO A 221 13.18 -2.72 15.20
CA PRO A 221 12.28 -3.74 14.68
C PRO A 221 11.08 -3.07 14.01
N ALA A 222 10.68 -3.55 12.83
CA ALA A 222 9.40 -3.19 12.26
C ALA A 222 8.32 -3.34 13.36
N GLY A 223 7.58 -2.26 13.61
CA GLY A 223 6.62 -2.21 14.71
C GLY A 223 5.56 -3.28 14.53
N ASN A 224 4.97 -3.75 15.63
CA ASN A 224 3.74 -4.54 15.57
C ASN A 224 2.63 -3.66 16.12
N TYR A 225 2.04 -2.83 15.25
CA TYR A 225 0.93 -1.96 15.62
C TYR A 225 -0.37 -2.66 15.26
N PRO A 226 -1.22 -3.05 16.23
CA PRO A 226 -2.52 -3.63 15.93
C PRO A 226 -3.39 -2.59 15.21
N VAL A 227 -3.98 -2.98 14.07
CA VAL A 227 -4.82 -2.09 13.25
C VAL A 227 -6.22 -2.64 12.96
N ALA A 228 -6.43 -3.94 13.20
CA ALA A 228 -7.74 -4.55 13.12
C ALA A 228 -7.79 -5.87 13.90
N HIS A 229 -8.99 -6.17 14.42
CA HIS A 229 -9.34 -7.45 15.03
C HIS A 229 -10.42 -8.15 14.22
N ILE A 230 -10.21 -9.42 13.89
CA ILE A 230 -11.17 -10.25 13.15
C ILE A 230 -11.63 -11.37 14.07
N SER A 231 -12.94 -11.61 14.13
CA SER A 231 -13.50 -12.70 14.91
C SER A 231 -14.56 -13.45 14.11
N TYR A 232 -14.56 -14.77 14.28
CA TYR A 232 -15.55 -15.68 13.75
C TYR A 232 -16.38 -16.22 14.92
N GLU A 233 -17.71 -16.10 14.81
CA GLU A 233 -18.61 -16.73 15.78
C GLU A 233 -18.56 -18.25 15.62
N LEU A 234 -18.46 -18.94 16.75
CA LEU A 234 -18.54 -20.39 16.81
C LEU A 234 -20.00 -20.80 16.91
N ASN A 235 -20.44 -21.65 15.98
CA ASN A 235 -21.77 -22.25 16.05
C ASN A 235 -21.74 -23.44 17.01
N VAL A 236 -21.91 -23.19 18.31
CA VAL A 236 -21.80 -24.22 19.36
C VAL A 236 -23.05 -25.13 19.44
N LEU A 237 -24.18 -24.75 18.83
CA LEU A 237 -25.49 -25.41 19.02
C LEU A 237 -26.09 -26.01 17.74
N GLY A 238 -25.27 -26.43 16.77
CA GLY A 238 -25.74 -27.18 15.60
C GLY A 238 -26.57 -26.38 14.58
N ALA A 239 -26.72 -25.06 14.76
CA ALA A 239 -27.33 -24.18 13.78
C ALA A 239 -26.46 -24.15 12.50
N ARG A 240 -26.93 -24.86 11.46
CA ARG A 240 -26.34 -24.82 10.12
C ARG A 240 -26.59 -23.43 9.52
N GLY A 241 -25.64 -22.52 9.70
CA GLY A 241 -25.71 -21.15 9.17
C GLY A 241 -24.35 -20.68 8.64
N PRO A 242 -24.33 -19.70 7.72
CA PRO A 242 -23.10 -19.06 7.27
C PRO A 242 -22.28 -18.54 8.47
N ARG A 243 -20.95 -18.70 8.41
CA ARG A 243 -20.06 -18.21 9.48
C ARG A 243 -20.25 -16.71 9.65
N ARG A 244 -20.57 -16.27 10.87
CA ARG A 244 -20.66 -14.84 11.19
C ARG A 244 -19.27 -14.30 11.47
N MET A 245 -18.95 -13.21 10.79
CA MET A 245 -17.62 -12.62 10.79
C MET A 245 -17.76 -11.16 11.20
N HIS A 246 -17.00 -10.76 12.21
CA HIS A 246 -16.91 -9.38 12.69
C HIS A 246 -15.47 -8.90 12.59
N CYS A 247 -15.26 -7.77 11.93
CA CYS A 247 -13.96 -7.12 11.82
C CYS A 247 -14.04 -5.73 12.45
N VAL A 248 -13.31 -5.52 13.55
CA VAL A 248 -13.15 -4.20 14.16
C VAL A 248 -11.91 -3.57 13.56
N MET A 249 -12.06 -2.40 12.95
CA MET A 249 -10.99 -1.66 12.31
C MET A 249 -10.47 -0.57 13.27
N ASP A 250 -9.53 -0.90 14.13
CA ASP A 250 -9.08 0.00 15.22
C ASP A 250 -8.51 1.32 14.70
N ALA A 251 -7.86 1.27 13.53
CA ALA A 251 -7.31 2.46 12.91
C ALA A 251 -8.38 3.37 12.27
N ILE A 252 -9.58 2.86 11.97
CA ILE A 252 -10.59 3.58 11.17
C ILE A 252 -11.80 3.89 12.06
N GLN A 253 -12.19 5.15 12.15
CA GLN A 253 -13.40 5.55 12.88
C GLN A 253 -14.68 5.21 12.10
N ALA A 254 -15.77 4.95 12.81
CA ALA A 254 -17.07 4.67 12.19
C ALA A 254 -17.55 5.83 11.31
N SER A 255 -17.28 7.09 11.70
CA SER A 255 -17.59 8.30 10.93
C SER A 255 -16.92 8.36 9.56
N ALA A 256 -15.92 7.52 9.29
CA ALA A 256 -15.21 7.53 8.01
C ALA A 256 -16.14 7.25 6.82
N ILE A 257 -17.17 6.41 7.00
CA ILE A 257 -18.10 5.99 5.93
C ILE A 257 -19.12 7.06 5.57
N GLU A 258 -19.33 8.05 6.43
CA GLU A 258 -20.29 9.12 6.20
C GLU A 258 -19.80 10.06 5.07
N PRO A 259 -20.71 10.82 4.43
CA PRO A 259 -20.34 11.81 3.43
C PRO A 259 -19.30 12.80 3.98
N GLY A 260 -18.11 12.85 3.37
CA GLY A 260 -16.99 13.69 3.83
C GLY A 260 -16.17 13.11 4.99
N GLY A 261 -16.51 11.93 5.51
CA GLY A 261 -15.71 11.23 6.51
C GLY A 261 -14.31 10.88 5.97
N VAL A 262 -13.29 10.86 6.82
CA VAL A 262 -11.88 10.65 6.41
C VAL A 262 -11.30 9.41 7.08
N ALA A 263 -10.70 8.53 6.28
CA ALA A 263 -9.95 7.38 6.75
C ALA A 263 -8.45 7.72 6.85
N PRO A 264 -7.70 7.10 7.78
CA PRO A 264 -6.27 7.30 7.87
C PRO A 264 -5.58 6.93 6.56
N THR A 265 -4.85 7.90 6.00
CA THR A 265 -4.12 7.71 4.75
C THR A 265 -2.63 7.81 5.04
N GLN A 266 -1.93 6.68 4.96
CA GLN A 266 -0.48 6.67 5.08
C GLN A 266 0.15 7.29 3.83
N THR A 267 1.02 8.29 4.01
CA THR A 267 1.63 9.06 2.91
C THR A 267 3.10 8.70 2.64
N TYR A 268 3.76 7.96 3.54
CA TYR A 268 5.15 7.54 3.34
C TYR A 268 5.50 6.25 4.10
N PHE A 269 6.46 5.48 3.56
CA PHE A 269 7.24 4.52 4.36
C PHE A 269 8.45 5.27 4.91
N PRO A 270 8.77 5.19 6.22
CA PRO A 270 10.02 5.72 6.74
C PRO A 270 11.18 5.01 6.04
N ILE A 271 11.94 5.76 5.24
CA ILE A 271 13.17 5.26 4.64
C ILE A 271 14.17 5.09 5.78
N THR A 272 14.50 3.85 6.12
CA THR A 272 15.66 3.53 6.96
C THR A 272 16.90 3.56 6.07
N SER A 273 17.33 4.76 5.66
CA SER A 273 18.61 4.92 4.98
C SER A 273 19.73 4.68 5.98
N ALA A 274 20.35 3.50 5.90
CA ALA A 274 21.57 3.17 6.65
C ALA A 274 22.83 3.90 6.13
N ASP A 275 22.71 4.81 5.16
CA ASP A 275 23.83 5.58 4.61
C ASP A 275 23.62 7.07 4.84
N SER A 276 23.80 7.51 6.08
CA SER A 276 24.19 8.89 6.38
C SER A 276 25.57 8.85 7.02
N SER A 277 26.60 8.89 6.17
CA SER A 277 27.96 9.24 6.62
C SER A 277 27.94 10.64 7.25
N PRO A 278 28.65 10.88 8.37
CA PRO A 278 28.56 12.13 9.11
C PRO A 278 29.37 13.21 8.40
N THR A 279 28.71 14.11 7.67
CA THR A 279 29.33 15.37 7.25
C THR A 279 29.14 16.43 8.34
N LEU A 280 30.27 16.98 8.76
CA LEU A 280 30.51 17.98 9.81
C LEU A 280 29.60 19.22 9.73
N PRO A 281 29.37 19.94 10.84
CA PRO A 281 28.38 21.00 10.94
C PRO A 281 28.96 22.33 10.48
N PHE A 282 28.68 22.76 9.25
CA PHE A 282 28.93 24.14 8.83
C PHE A 282 27.72 24.72 8.09
N PHE A 283 27.23 25.83 8.65
CA PHE A 283 26.16 26.74 8.20
C PHE A 283 24.71 26.25 8.32
N ARG A 284 24.21 26.36 9.56
CA ARG A 284 22.79 26.35 9.91
C ARG A 284 22.20 27.74 9.62
N THR A 285 21.68 27.97 8.41
CA THR A 285 20.81 29.14 8.17
C THR A 285 19.41 28.76 8.60
N LYS A 286 18.95 29.35 9.71
CA LYS A 286 17.57 29.26 10.18
C LYS A 286 16.65 29.86 9.12
N SER A 287 15.83 29.02 8.49
CA SER A 287 14.59 29.46 7.85
C SER A 287 13.43 28.89 8.67
N ASN A 288 12.85 29.75 9.50
CA ASN A 288 11.54 29.54 10.07
C ASN A 288 10.51 29.73 8.94
N TYR A 289 10.23 28.69 8.17
CA TYR A 289 9.02 28.66 7.35
C TYR A 289 8.03 27.69 7.99
N LEU A 290 6.97 28.29 8.50
CA LEU A 290 5.84 27.69 9.16
C LEU A 290 5.11 26.78 8.16
N ASP A 291 5.46 25.50 8.07
CA ASP A 291 4.63 24.50 7.38
C ASP A 291 3.43 24.15 8.27
N LYS A 292 2.47 25.07 8.29
CA LYS A 292 1.16 24.90 8.88
C LYS A 292 0.25 24.25 7.82
N SER A 293 0.44 22.96 7.58
CA SER A 293 -0.52 22.14 6.83
C SER A 293 -1.14 21.10 7.78
N PHE A 294 -2.32 21.46 8.30
CA PHE A 294 -3.34 20.62 8.91
C PHE A 294 -2.90 19.52 9.90
N SER A 295 -2.27 19.94 10.99
CA SER A 295 -2.39 19.21 12.27
C SER A 295 -3.82 19.40 12.81
N GLY A 296 -4.72 18.48 12.47
CA GLY A 296 -6.01 18.34 13.16
C GLY A 296 -5.81 17.94 14.63
N PRO A 297 -6.71 18.33 15.54
CA PRO A 297 -6.51 18.16 16.97
C PRO A 297 -6.62 16.69 17.38
N LEU A 298 -5.68 16.28 18.23
CA LEU A 298 -5.79 15.25 19.27
C LEU A 298 -6.93 14.22 19.07
N CYS A 299 -6.63 13.08 18.48
CA CYS A 299 -7.53 11.92 18.48
C CYS A 299 -7.51 11.25 19.87
N ASN A 300 -8.10 11.92 20.85
CA ASN A 300 -8.54 11.36 22.11
C ASN A 300 -9.98 11.81 22.39
N GLN A 301 -10.84 11.64 21.37
CA GLN A 301 -12.29 11.86 21.42
C GLN A 301 -12.93 10.51 21.11
N GLY A 302 -13.86 10.06 21.96
CA GLY A 302 -14.47 8.73 21.98
C GLY A 302 -15.37 8.39 20.77
N GLY A 303 -14.82 8.44 19.56
CA GLY A 303 -15.45 7.89 18.37
C GLY A 303 -15.30 6.38 18.35
N SER A 304 -16.38 5.65 18.06
CA SER A 304 -16.32 4.20 17.91
C SER A 304 -15.48 3.81 16.69
N SER A 305 -14.76 2.69 16.82
CA SER A 305 -14.07 2.07 15.69
C SER A 305 -15.07 1.51 14.69
N LEU A 306 -14.73 1.57 13.41
CA LEU A 306 -15.54 0.98 12.35
C LEU A 306 -15.62 -0.53 12.54
N VAL A 307 -16.84 -1.05 12.64
CA VAL A 307 -17.11 -2.49 12.69
C VAL A 307 -17.68 -2.94 11.34
N LEU A 308 -17.03 -3.90 10.70
CA LEU A 308 -17.51 -4.57 9.50
C LEU A 308 -18.09 -5.93 9.86
N ARG A 309 -19.23 -6.27 9.28
CA ARG A 309 -19.91 -7.56 9.48
C ARG A 309 -20.26 -8.21 8.15
N ASN A 310 -20.46 -9.53 8.16
CA ASN A 310 -20.95 -10.21 6.98
C ASN A 310 -22.31 -9.67 6.55
N LYS A 311 -22.47 -9.38 5.25
CA LYS A 311 -23.77 -9.06 4.66
C LYS A 311 -24.68 -10.29 4.77
N SER A 312 -25.92 -10.07 5.17
CA SER A 312 -26.92 -11.13 5.21
C SER A 312 -27.27 -11.57 3.78
N PRO A 313 -27.34 -12.89 3.50
CA PRO A 313 -27.74 -13.36 2.19
C PRO A 313 -29.20 -12.97 1.90
N ARG A 314 -29.52 -12.83 0.62
CA ARG A 314 -30.89 -12.61 0.14
C ARG A 314 -31.47 -13.92 -0.38
N TRP A 315 -32.76 -14.11 -0.16
CA TRP A 315 -33.48 -15.23 -0.76
C TRP A 315 -33.55 -15.04 -2.27
N HIS A 316 -33.20 -16.08 -3.01
CA HIS A 316 -33.31 -16.10 -4.47
C HIS A 316 -34.37 -17.10 -4.89
N GLU A 317 -35.52 -16.60 -5.38
CA GLU A 317 -36.68 -17.43 -5.67
C GLU A 317 -36.41 -18.51 -6.71
N GLN A 318 -35.73 -18.19 -7.82
CA GLN A 318 -35.47 -19.19 -8.88
C GLN A 318 -34.53 -20.32 -8.45
N LEU A 319 -33.57 -20.03 -7.56
CA LEU A 319 -32.59 -21.01 -7.08
C LEU A 319 -33.00 -21.67 -5.76
N GLN A 320 -34.11 -21.21 -5.17
CA GLN A 320 -34.63 -21.66 -3.86
C GLN A 320 -33.54 -21.72 -2.78
N CYS A 321 -32.65 -20.73 -2.76
CA CYS A 321 -31.54 -20.69 -1.80
C CYS A 321 -31.20 -19.27 -1.35
N TRP A 322 -30.57 -19.19 -0.17
CA TRP A 322 -30.00 -17.94 0.36
C TRP A 322 -28.65 -17.68 -0.30
N CYS A 323 -28.53 -16.58 -1.02
CA CYS A 323 -27.31 -16.25 -1.76
C CYS A 323 -26.93 -14.76 -1.65
N LEU A 324 -25.67 -14.46 -1.89
CA LEU A 324 -25.17 -13.10 -2.05
C LEU A 324 -24.99 -12.82 -3.55
N ASN A 325 -25.31 -11.61 -3.98
CA ASN A 325 -25.07 -11.19 -5.35
C ASN A 325 -23.62 -10.71 -5.51
N PHE A 326 -22.81 -11.55 -6.15
CA PHE A 326 -21.41 -11.24 -6.47
C PHE A 326 -21.21 -10.63 -7.86
N HIS A 327 -22.29 -10.32 -8.60
CA HIS A 327 -22.24 -9.71 -9.94
C HIS A 327 -21.33 -10.48 -10.92
N GLY A 328 -21.38 -11.82 -10.87
CA GLY A 328 -20.54 -12.70 -11.69
C GLY A 328 -19.06 -12.77 -11.29
N ARG A 329 -18.60 -12.01 -10.27
CA ARG A 329 -17.21 -12.03 -9.78
C ARG A 329 -16.85 -13.32 -9.04
N VAL A 330 -17.84 -14.05 -8.53
CA VAL A 330 -17.65 -15.30 -7.79
C VAL A 330 -18.45 -16.39 -8.49
N THR A 331 -17.77 -17.45 -8.91
CA THR A 331 -18.33 -18.50 -9.75
C THR A 331 -18.35 -19.87 -9.08
N VAL A 332 -17.59 -20.06 -8.00
CA VAL A 332 -17.48 -21.34 -7.30
C VAL A 332 -18.06 -21.23 -5.89
N ALA A 333 -19.05 -22.07 -5.57
CA ALA A 333 -19.61 -22.18 -4.24
C ALA A 333 -18.54 -22.57 -3.20
N SER A 334 -18.51 -21.85 -2.07
CA SER A 334 -17.52 -22.04 -1.02
C SER A 334 -17.95 -21.31 0.26
N VAL A 335 -17.68 -21.92 1.43
CA VAL A 335 -17.86 -21.28 2.75
C VAL A 335 -17.00 -20.04 2.96
N LYS A 336 -16.07 -19.78 2.04
CA LYS A 336 -15.19 -18.61 2.03
C LYS A 336 -15.78 -17.43 1.26
N ASN A 337 -16.91 -17.61 0.58
CA ASN A 337 -17.52 -16.52 -0.18
C ASN A 337 -18.28 -15.62 0.79
N PHE A 338 -17.89 -14.35 0.88
CA PHE A 338 -18.54 -13.38 1.77
C PHE A 338 -18.47 -11.96 1.21
N GLN A 339 -19.39 -11.13 1.70
CA GLN A 339 -19.36 -9.69 1.54
C GLN A 339 -19.35 -9.07 2.93
N LEU A 340 -18.56 -8.02 3.15
CA LEU A 340 -18.56 -7.24 4.38
C LEU A 340 -19.19 -5.87 4.13
N VAL A 341 -20.00 -5.43 5.09
CA VAL A 341 -20.66 -4.12 5.13
C VAL A 341 -20.41 -3.47 6.49
N ALA A 342 -20.53 -2.14 6.57
CA ALA A 342 -20.41 -1.44 7.84
C ALA A 342 -21.58 -1.77 8.77
N SER A 343 -21.29 -2.04 10.04
CA SER A 343 -22.31 -2.19 11.07
C SER A 343 -22.83 -0.81 11.48
N PRO A 344 -24.15 -0.59 11.59
CA PRO A 344 -24.69 0.65 12.15
C PRO A 344 -24.36 0.72 13.64
N GLU A 345 -23.89 1.88 14.11
CA GLU A 345 -23.51 2.12 15.50
C GLU A 345 -24.75 2.17 16.43
N ASN A 346 -25.85 2.75 15.95
CA ASN A 346 -27.09 2.96 16.71
C ASN A 346 -28.32 2.25 16.11
N GLY A 347 -28.12 1.22 15.30
CA GLY A 347 -29.21 0.43 14.69
C GLY A 347 -29.96 1.12 13.54
N VAL A 348 -29.79 2.42 13.32
CA VAL A 348 -30.33 3.12 12.15
C VAL A 348 -29.39 2.90 10.96
N ALA A 349 -29.74 1.94 10.11
CA ALA A 349 -28.99 1.65 8.90
C ALA A 349 -29.35 2.67 7.80
N GLY A 350 -28.47 3.65 7.59
CA GLY A 350 -28.47 4.43 6.35
C GLY A 350 -28.06 3.60 5.12
N PRO A 351 -28.28 4.09 3.89
CA PRO A 351 -27.91 3.40 2.65
C PRO A 351 -26.40 3.09 2.56
N GLU A 352 -25.56 3.89 3.21
CA GLU A 352 -24.10 3.67 3.29
C GLU A 352 -23.74 2.35 4.02
N HIS A 353 -24.56 1.91 4.98
CA HIS A 353 -24.34 0.68 5.73
C HIS A 353 -24.68 -0.61 4.95
N ASP A 354 -25.36 -0.51 3.80
CA ASP A 354 -25.59 -1.68 2.93
C ASP A 354 -24.57 -1.79 1.79
N LYS A 355 -23.73 -0.75 1.60
CA LYS A 355 -22.67 -0.74 0.59
C LYS A 355 -21.59 -1.77 0.96
N VAL A 356 -21.28 -2.64 0.01
CA VAL A 356 -20.30 -3.74 0.17
C VAL A 356 -18.89 -3.16 0.21
N ILE A 357 -18.25 -3.12 1.36
CA ILE A 357 -16.89 -2.59 1.55
C ILE A 357 -15.82 -3.59 1.07
N LEU A 358 -16.04 -4.88 1.29
CA LEU A 358 -15.17 -5.97 0.85
C LEU A 358 -16.00 -7.11 0.29
N GLN A 359 -15.66 -7.59 -0.89
CA GLN A 359 -16.23 -8.76 -1.53
C GLN A 359 -15.13 -9.79 -1.77
N PHE A 360 -15.32 -11.01 -1.29
CA PHE A 360 -14.35 -12.08 -1.46
C PHE A 360 -15.04 -13.37 -1.88
N GLY A 361 -14.46 -14.09 -2.83
CA GLY A 361 -14.98 -15.41 -3.18
C GLY A 361 -14.13 -16.22 -4.13
N LYS A 362 -14.48 -17.49 -4.24
CA LYS A 362 -13.72 -18.48 -5.01
C LYS A 362 -14.15 -18.47 -6.47
N VAL A 363 -13.16 -18.51 -7.36
CA VAL A 363 -13.37 -18.65 -8.82
C VAL A 363 -12.67 -19.87 -9.40
N GLY A 364 -11.70 -20.44 -8.70
CA GLY A 364 -10.99 -21.65 -9.12
C GLY A 364 -10.42 -22.44 -7.94
N LYS A 365 -9.61 -23.47 -8.23
CA LYS A 365 -9.00 -24.33 -7.20
C LYS A 365 -8.13 -23.54 -6.21
N ASP A 366 -7.39 -22.57 -6.73
CA ASP A 366 -6.39 -21.77 -6.03
C ASP A 366 -6.43 -20.29 -6.44
N VAL A 367 -7.58 -19.84 -6.96
CA VAL A 367 -7.81 -18.46 -7.40
C VAL A 367 -9.10 -17.95 -6.77
N PHE A 368 -9.04 -16.74 -6.23
CA PHE A 368 -10.12 -16.08 -5.51
C PHE A 368 -10.20 -14.62 -5.93
N THR A 369 -11.40 -14.07 -6.09
CA THR A 369 -11.60 -12.63 -6.26
C THR A 369 -11.61 -11.93 -4.91
N MET A 370 -11.05 -10.73 -4.86
CA MET A 370 -11.01 -9.84 -3.70
C MET A 370 -11.27 -8.43 -4.22
N ASP A 371 -12.47 -7.90 -4.04
CA ASP A 371 -12.81 -6.57 -4.48
C ASP A 371 -13.05 -5.70 -3.23
N TYR A 372 -12.41 -4.54 -3.12
CA TYR A 372 -12.52 -3.69 -1.94
C TYR A 372 -12.73 -2.23 -2.30
N ARG A 373 -13.24 -1.44 -1.37
CA ARG A 373 -13.40 0.01 -1.53
C ARG A 373 -13.06 0.73 -0.22
N TYR A 374 -13.15 2.05 -0.26
CA TYR A 374 -13.11 2.91 0.92
C TYR A 374 -14.05 2.37 2.03
N PRO A 375 -13.66 2.41 3.32
CA PRO A 375 -12.50 3.10 3.90
C PRO A 375 -11.26 2.22 4.06
N ILE A 376 -11.26 0.98 3.58
CA ILE A 376 -10.15 0.04 3.81
C ILE A 376 -9.11 0.10 2.68
N SER A 377 -7.87 -0.26 3.03
CA SER A 377 -6.75 -0.41 2.11
C SER A 377 -6.62 -1.83 1.55
N ALA A 378 -5.83 -2.00 0.47
CA ALA A 378 -5.52 -3.32 -0.09
C ALA A 378 -4.86 -4.24 0.95
N PHE A 379 -3.97 -3.69 1.78
CA PHE A 379 -3.31 -4.41 2.86
C PHE A 379 -4.33 -4.96 3.89
N GLN A 380 -5.24 -4.10 4.36
CA GLN A 380 -6.27 -4.50 5.32
C GLN A 380 -7.24 -5.52 4.71
N ALA A 381 -7.73 -5.27 3.49
CA ALA A 381 -8.60 -6.19 2.75
C ALA A 381 -7.94 -7.57 2.58
N PHE A 382 -6.67 -7.60 2.18
CA PHE A 382 -5.92 -8.83 2.00
C PHE A 382 -5.74 -9.59 3.31
N ALA A 383 -5.37 -8.91 4.40
CA ALA A 383 -5.26 -9.51 5.73
C ALA A 383 -6.59 -10.11 6.20
N ILE A 384 -7.72 -9.41 5.96
CA ILE A 384 -9.06 -9.92 6.26
C ILE A 384 -9.33 -11.19 5.46
N CYS A 385 -9.09 -11.21 4.14
CA CYS A 385 -9.28 -12.39 3.31
C CYS A 385 -8.38 -13.56 3.73
N LEU A 386 -7.13 -13.30 4.13
CA LEU A 386 -6.19 -14.32 4.60
C LEU A 386 -6.73 -15.10 5.82
N SER A 387 -7.47 -14.44 6.72
CA SER A 387 -8.07 -15.09 7.88
C SER A 387 -9.07 -16.21 7.51
N SER A 388 -9.78 -16.07 6.37
CA SER A 388 -10.73 -17.07 5.88
C SER A 388 -10.09 -18.38 5.40
N PHE A 389 -8.77 -18.36 5.14
CA PHE A 389 -8.00 -19.56 4.77
C PHE A 389 -7.52 -20.35 5.97
N ASP A 390 -7.50 -19.77 7.17
CA ASP A 390 -7.09 -20.48 8.37
C ASP A 390 -8.30 -21.14 9.04
N THR A 391 -8.68 -22.31 8.52
CA THR A 391 -9.73 -23.11 9.13
C THR A 391 -9.10 -24.21 9.97
N LYS A 392 -9.21 -24.09 11.31
CA LYS A 392 -8.92 -25.18 12.25
C LYS A 392 -10.21 -25.58 12.95
N ILE A 393 -10.54 -26.88 12.88
CA ILE A 393 -11.40 -27.74 13.73
C ILE A 393 -12.82 -27.24 14.10
N ALA A 394 -13.07 -25.97 14.37
CA ALA A 394 -14.31 -25.47 14.94
C ALA A 394 -15.26 -24.79 13.94
N CYS A 395 -14.99 -24.92 12.63
CA CYS A 395 -15.77 -24.21 11.61
C CYS A 395 -16.15 -25.06 10.39
N GLU A 396 -15.93 -26.38 10.41
CA GLU A 396 -16.38 -27.27 9.32
C GLU A 396 -17.88 -27.54 9.39
#